data_AF-A0A962DY19-F1
#
_entry.id   AF-A0A962DY19-F1
#
_cell.length_a   1.000
_cell.length_b   1.000
_cell.length_c   1.000
_cell.angle_alpha   90.00
_cell.angle_beta   90.00
_cell.angle_gamma   90.00
#
_symmetry.space_group_name_H-M   'P 1'
#
loop_
_entity.id
_entity.type
_entity.pdbx_description
1 polymer ?
#
loop_
_entity_poly.entity_id
_entity_poly.type
_entity_poly.pdbx_seq_one_letter_code
_entity_poly.pdbx_strand_id
1 'polypeptide(L)' 'VLQRTALQRQGSPEDLAGAALFLVRDAGYVTGQVLRVDGGRWLNI' A
#
# COMPACT_ATOMS: atom_id res chain seq x y z
N VAL A 1 -0.37 5.32 -17.44
CA VAL A 1 -0.13 4.54 -16.19
C VAL A 1 -0.72 5.24 -14.96
N LEU A 2 -0.42 6.53 -14.74
CA LEU A 2 -0.89 7.31 -13.58
C LEU A 2 -2.41 7.56 -13.53
N GLN A 3 -3.07 7.73 -14.69
CA GLN A 3 -4.53 7.94 -14.75
C GLN A 3 -5.35 6.86 -14.05
N ARG A 4 -4.84 5.62 -13.97
CA ARG A 4 -5.49 4.49 -13.28
C ARG A 4 -5.13 4.38 -11.79
N THR A 5 -4.21 5.20 -11.30
CA THR A 5 -3.79 5.22 -9.90
C THR A 5 -4.56 6.33 -9.20
N ALA A 6 -5.45 6.01 -8.25
CA ALA A 6 -6.29 7.00 -7.58
C ALA A 6 -5.50 8.17 -6.96
N LEU A 7 -4.31 7.89 -6.40
CA LEU A 7 -3.45 8.92 -5.81
C LEU A 7 -2.70 9.80 -6.83
N GLN A 8 -2.82 9.53 -8.14
CA GLN A 8 -2.22 10.30 -9.24
C GLN A 8 -0.70 10.58 -9.10
N ARG A 9 0.01 9.72 -8.36
CA ARG A 9 1.46 9.75 -8.22
C ARG A 9 2.04 8.35 -8.34
N GLN A 10 3.33 8.28 -8.65
CA GLN A 10 4.06 7.03 -8.49
C GLN A 10 4.29 6.76 -6.99
N GLY A 11 4.34 5.48 -6.63
CA GLY A 11 4.81 5.08 -5.31
C GLY A 11 6.31 5.31 -5.19
N SER A 12 6.78 5.48 -3.96
CA SER A 12 8.20 5.53 -3.64
C SER A 12 8.59 4.37 -2.72
N PRO A 13 9.89 4.07 -2.56
CA PRO A 13 10.35 3.06 -1.61
C PRO A 13 9.84 3.28 -0.18
N GLU A 14 9.63 4.55 0.21
CA GLU A 14 9.14 4.94 1.53
C GLU A 14 7.68 4.50 1.76
N ASP A 15 6.85 4.44 0.73
CA ASP A 15 5.47 3.92 0.84
C ASP A 15 5.48 2.43 1.25
N LEU A 16 6.41 1.64 0.69
CA LEU A 16 6.57 0.23 1.04
C LEU A 16 7.19 0.07 2.43
N ALA A 17 8.21 0.87 2.76
CA ALA A 17 8.85 0.85 4.07
C ALA A 17 7.85 1.19 5.19
N GLY A 18 6.99 2.18 4.97
CA GLY A 18 5.92 2.54 5.91
C GLY A 18 4.93 1.40 6.15
N ALA A 19 4.51 0.70 5.08
CA ALA A 19 3.62 -0.45 5.19
C ALA A 19 4.28 -1.63 5.95
N ALA A 20 5.56 -1.91 5.67
CA ALA A 20 6.31 -2.92 6.41
C ALA A 20 6.46 -2.56 7.88
N LEU A 21 6.77 -1.29 8.19
CA LEU A 21 6.88 -0.80 9.56
C LEU A 21 5.56 -0.95 10.33
N PHE A 22 4.43 -0.61 9.70
CA PHE A 22 3.10 -0.84 10.28
C PHE A 22 2.88 -2.32 10.64
N LEU A 23 3.17 -3.23 9.71
CA LEU A 23 3.00 -4.67 9.93
C LEU A 23 3.86 -5.19 11.10
N VAL A 24 5.10 -4.71 11.21
CA VAL A 24 6.03 -5.13 12.27
C VAL A 24 5.69 -4.50 13.62
N ARG A 25 5.28 -3.22 13.64
CA ARG A 25 5.13 -2.45 14.89
C ARG A 25 3.73 -2.53 15.48
N ASP A 26 2.71 -2.41 14.64
CA ASP A 26 1.35 -2.07 15.09
C ASP A 26 0.32 -3.18 14.77
N ALA A 27 0.61 -4.09 13.84
CA ALA A 27 -0.34 -5.10 13.37
C ALA A 27 -0.27 -6.44 14.17
N GLY A 28 -0.13 -6.38 15.49
CA GLY A 28 0.21 -7.54 16.35
C GLY A 28 -0.79 -8.72 16.38
N TYR A 29 -1.99 -8.57 15.80
CA TYR A 29 -2.99 -9.64 15.67
C TYR A 29 -3.40 -9.89 14.21
N VAL A 30 -2.59 -9.43 13.24
CA VAL A 30 -2.84 -9.59 11.81
C VAL A 30 -1.92 -10.67 11.24
N THR A 31 -2.49 -11.68 10.61
CA THR A 31 -1.74 -12.71 9.89
C THR A 31 -2.52 -13.22 8.67
N GLY A 32 -1.82 -13.78 7.69
CA GLY A 32 -2.40 -14.33 6.46
C GLY A 32 -3.04 -13.31 5.52
N GLN A 33 -2.75 -12.01 5.70
CA GLN A 33 -3.33 -10.93 4.90
C GLN A 33 -2.35 -10.39 3.86
N VAL A 34 -2.88 -9.91 2.74
CA VAL A 34 -2.14 -9.19 1.70
C VAL A 34 -2.49 -7.71 1.77
N LEU A 35 -1.52 -6.88 2.16
CA LEU A 35 -1.68 -5.43 2.14
C LEU A 35 -1.18 -4.88 0.79
N ARG A 36 -2.10 -4.35 -0.03
CA ARG A 36 -1.74 -3.69 -1.29
C ARG A 36 -1.27 -2.25 -1.05
N VAL A 37 -0.09 -1.94 -1.59
CA VAL A 37 0.52 -0.60 -1.56
C VAL A 37 0.72 -0.16 -3.01
N ASP A 38 -0.35 0.29 -3.66
CA ASP A 38 -0.39 0.52 -5.12
C ASP A 38 -0.95 1.90 -5.50
N GLY A 39 -1.20 2.77 -4.52
CA GLY A 39 -1.84 4.06 -4.71
C GLY A 39 -3.28 3.98 -5.25
N GLY A 40 -3.98 2.85 -5.03
CA GLY A 40 -5.36 2.64 -5.47
C GLY A 40 -5.50 2.22 -6.93
N ARG A 41 -4.46 1.65 -7.53
CA ARG A 41 -4.47 1.17 -8.93
C ARG A 41 -5.46 0.04 -9.19
N TRP A 42 -5.73 -0.77 -8.17
CA TRP A 42 -6.66 -1.90 -8.22
C TRP A 42 -8.10 -1.54 -7.84
N LEU A 43 -8.38 -0.28 -7.51
CA LEU A 43 -9.75 0.15 -7.26
C LEU A 43 -10.54 0.11 -8.57
N ASN A 44 -11.75 -0.47 -8.52
CA ASN A 44 -12.69 -0.44 -9.62
C ASN A 44 -13.65 0.73 -9.39
N ILE A 45 -13.13 1.93 -9.59
CA ILE A 45 -13.83 3.23 -9.51
C ILE A 45 -14.06 3.79 -10.91
#